data_AF-A0A524K9S9-F1
#
_entry.id   AF-A0A524K9S9-F1
#
_cell.length_a   1.000
_cell.length_b   1.000
_cell.length_c   1.000
_cell.angle_alpha   90.00
_cell.angle_beta   90.00
_cell.angle_gamma   90.00
#
_symmetry.space_group_name_H-M   'P 1'
#
loop_
_entity.id
_entity.type
_entity.pdbx_description
1 polymer ?
#
loop_
_entity_poly.entity_id
_entity_poly.type
_entity_poly.pdbx_seq_one_letter_code
_entity_poly.pdbx_strand_id
1 'polypeptide(L)'
;MANNLAALLLDHSQDKASLARALELAKPFATSSDPISMDTLGWAYYRNGDFLNAVRELERAVATDASNPLLQYHLGKSYVAASNPVSARQHLSRALELGGETSAFAADARTVLKTLGN
;
A
#
# COMPACT_ATOMS: atom_id res chain seq x y z
N MET A 1 -4.46 0.94 19.61
CA MET A 1 -4.89 2.27 19.10
C MET A 1 -3.92 2.90 18.10
N ALA A 2 -2.66 2.44 17.97
CA ALA A 2 -1.71 2.99 16.99
C ALA A 2 -2.17 2.84 15.52
N ASN A 3 -2.89 1.75 15.21
CA ASN A 3 -3.36 1.46 13.85
C ASN A 3 -4.27 2.57 13.30
N ASN A 4 -5.25 2.99 14.11
CA ASN A 4 -6.24 3.99 13.68
C ASN A 4 -5.62 5.39 13.50
N LEU A 5 -4.64 5.76 14.33
CA LEU A 5 -3.98 7.07 14.20
C LEU A 5 -3.04 7.11 13.00
N ALA A 6 -2.27 6.05 12.75
CA ALA A 6 -1.42 5.96 11.58
C ALA A 6 -2.26 6.01 10.30
N ALA A 7 -3.35 5.23 10.22
CA ALA A 7 -4.26 5.24 9.08
C ALA A 7 -4.84 6.64 8.78
N LEU A 8 -5.33 7.35 9.80
CA LEU A 8 -5.86 8.71 9.62
C LEU A 8 -4.83 9.71 9.08
N LEU A 9 -3.60 9.66 9.58
CA LEU A 9 -2.53 10.53 9.10
C LEU A 9 -2.16 10.19 7.66
N LEU A 10 -2.15 8.91 7.30
CA LEU A 10 -1.89 8.49 5.93
C LEU A 10 -3.01 8.98 5.02
N ASP A 11 -4.28 8.80 5.37
CA ASP A 11 -5.38 9.17 4.47
C ASP A 11 -5.51 10.69 4.24
N HIS A 12 -5.21 11.51 5.26
CA HIS A 12 -5.54 12.94 5.22
C HIS A 12 -4.33 13.88 5.15
N SER A 13 -3.13 13.46 5.53
CA SER A 13 -1.97 14.35 5.59
C SER A 13 -1.06 14.22 4.37
N GLN A 14 -0.61 15.35 3.86
CA GLN A 14 0.41 15.46 2.80
C GLN A 14 1.71 16.10 3.31
N ASP A 15 1.73 16.58 4.55
CA ASP A 15 2.92 17.20 5.12
C ASP A 15 3.91 16.16 5.64
N LYS A 16 5.20 16.45 5.46
CA LYS A 16 6.29 15.53 5.77
C LYS A 16 6.36 15.17 7.27
N ALA A 17 5.98 16.07 8.17
CA ALA A 17 6.07 15.84 9.60
C ALA A 17 5.01 14.83 10.07
N SER A 18 3.77 14.97 9.59
CA SER A 18 2.70 14.01 9.85
C SER A 18 2.99 12.64 9.26
N LEU A 19 3.56 12.57 8.06
CA LEU A 19 3.94 11.30 7.44
C LEU A 19 5.08 10.60 8.20
N ALA A 20 6.09 11.35 8.65
CA ALA A 20 7.15 10.81 9.49
C ALA A 20 6.57 10.30 10.82
N ARG A 21 5.65 11.05 11.43
CA ARG A 21 4.96 10.63 12.66
C ARG A 21 4.15 9.35 12.44
N ALA A 22 3.42 9.24 11.33
CA ALA A 22 2.66 8.04 10.98
C ALA A 22 3.57 6.82 10.87
N LEU A 23 4.73 6.98 10.24
CA LEU A 23 5.72 5.91 10.13
C LEU A 23 6.26 5.49 11.50
N GLU A 24 6.63 6.43 12.38
CA GLU A 24 7.07 6.08 13.75
C GLU A 24 6.01 5.30 14.53
N LEU A 25 4.73 5.64 14.36
CA LEU A 25 3.62 4.93 14.99
C LEU A 25 3.39 3.52 14.42
N ALA A 26 3.72 3.32 13.14
CA ALA A 26 3.52 2.05 12.46
C ALA A 26 4.71 1.08 12.61
N LYS A 27 5.93 1.57 12.89
CA LYS A 27 7.14 0.73 13.06
C LYS A 27 6.96 -0.48 13.99
N PRO A 28 6.24 -0.39 15.13
CA PRO A 28 6.00 -1.56 15.98
C PRO A 28 5.26 -2.72 15.28
N PHE A 29 4.57 -2.46 14.16
CA PHE A 29 3.89 -3.51 13.39
C PHE A 29 4.84 -4.38 12.57
N ALA A 30 6.14 -4.06 12.53
CA ALA A 30 7.13 -4.88 11.83
C ALA A 30 7.14 -6.34 12.31
N THR A 31 6.82 -6.60 13.58
CA THR A 31 6.74 -7.95 14.15
C THR A 31 5.32 -8.51 14.18
N SER A 32 4.33 -7.79 13.64
CA SER A 32 2.94 -8.26 13.60
C SER A 32 2.76 -9.39 12.59
N SER A 33 1.83 -10.29 12.88
CA SER A 33 1.30 -11.30 11.94
C SER A 33 -0.05 -10.92 11.33
N ASP A 34 -0.62 -9.78 11.74
CA ASP A 34 -1.87 -9.27 11.21
C ASP A 34 -1.62 -8.51 9.88
N PRO A 35 -2.26 -8.92 8.76
CA PRO A 35 -1.99 -8.34 7.44
C PRO A 35 -2.34 -6.85 7.36
N ILE A 36 -3.33 -6.37 8.11
CA ILE A 36 -3.70 -4.95 8.12
C ILE A 36 -2.63 -4.10 8.84
N SER A 37 -2.06 -4.62 9.92
CA SER A 37 -0.93 -3.98 10.60
C SER A 37 0.31 -3.93 9.70
N MET A 38 0.61 -5.00 8.97
CA MET A 38 1.69 -5.02 7.97
C MET A 38 1.44 -4.00 6.86
N ASP A 39 0.21 -3.94 6.34
CA ASP A 39 -0.21 -2.97 5.33
C ASP A 39 -0.05 -1.54 5.80
N THR A 40 -0.46 -1.24 7.03
CA THR A 40 -0.33 0.11 7.60
C THR A 40 1.13 0.55 7.67
N LEU A 41 2.04 -0.35 8.04
CA LEU A 41 3.48 -0.06 8.04
C LEU A 41 4.01 0.10 6.61
N GLY A 42 3.66 -0.81 5.70
CA GLY A 42 4.07 -0.73 4.31
C GLY A 42 3.59 0.54 3.61
N TRP A 43 2.34 0.92 3.82
CA TRP A 43 1.77 2.16 3.32
C TRP A 43 2.43 3.39 3.96
N ALA A 44 2.77 3.34 5.25
CA ALA A 44 3.55 4.41 5.87
C ALA A 44 4.93 4.59 5.25
N TYR A 45 5.64 3.51 4.93
CA TYR A 45 6.89 3.57 4.19
C TYR A 45 6.70 4.16 2.79
N TYR A 46 5.68 3.71 2.04
CA TYR A 46 5.36 4.23 0.71
C TYR A 46 5.14 5.75 0.76
N ARG A 47 4.33 6.21 1.72
CA ARG A 47 4.00 7.63 1.87
C ARG A 47 5.20 8.48 2.32
N ASN A 48 6.20 7.87 2.95
CA ASN A 48 7.46 8.53 3.28
C ASN A 48 8.52 8.43 2.18
N GLY A 49 8.22 7.81 1.04
CA GLY A 49 9.14 7.66 -0.08
C GLY A 49 10.11 6.48 0.02
N ASP A 50 9.98 5.64 1.06
CA ASP A 50 10.79 4.44 1.23
C ASP A 50 10.10 3.25 0.56
N PHE A 51 10.18 3.22 -0.77
CA PHE A 51 9.44 2.25 -1.58
C PHE A 51 9.96 0.81 -1.42
N LEU A 52 11.25 0.63 -1.09
CA LEU A 52 11.81 -0.70 -0.89
C LEU A 52 11.28 -1.35 0.38
N ASN A 53 11.25 -0.62 1.50
CA ASN A 53 10.63 -1.14 2.72
C ASN A 53 9.11 -1.26 2.56
N ALA A 54 8.46 -0.36 1.80
CA ALA A 54 7.04 -0.48 1.49
C ALA A 54 6.71 -1.81 0.80
N VAL A 55 7.42 -2.14 -0.27
CA VAL A 55 7.24 -3.41 -1.00
C VAL A 55 7.42 -4.59 -0.04
N ARG A 56 8.51 -4.62 0.74
CA ARG A 56 8.78 -5.74 1.66
C ARG A 56 7.65 -5.99 2.65
N GLU A 57 7.11 -4.96 3.28
CA GLU A 57 6.03 -5.13 4.27
C GLU A 57 4.70 -5.48 3.59
N LEU A 58 4.42 -4.92 2.42
CA LEU A 58 3.20 -5.18 1.66
C LEU A 58 3.19 -6.57 1.02
N GLU A 59 4.36 -7.10 0.62
CA GLU A 59 4.49 -8.50 0.21
C GLU A 59 4.12 -9.46 1.35
N ARG A 60 4.56 -9.15 2.58
CA ARG A 60 4.17 -9.95 3.77
C ARG A 60 2.65 -9.89 4.02
N ALA A 61 2.06 -8.71 3.87
CA ALA A 61 0.61 -8.52 4.02
C ALA A 61 -0.16 -9.36 2.99
N VAL A 62 0.22 -9.25 1.70
CA VAL A 62 -0.40 -10.02 0.60
C VAL A 62 -0.13 -11.52 0.73
N ALA A 63 1.03 -11.94 1.22
CA ALA A 63 1.32 -13.35 1.48
C ALA A 63 0.42 -13.93 2.59
N THR A 64 -0.05 -13.09 3.50
CA THR A 64 -0.96 -13.47 4.59
C THR A 64 -2.42 -13.46 4.15
N ASP A 65 -2.84 -12.47 3.34
CA ASP A 65 -4.17 -12.40 2.75
C ASP A 65 -4.12 -11.89 1.30
N ALA A 66 -3.95 -12.82 0.36
CA ALA A 66 -3.91 -12.51 -1.07
C ALA A 66 -5.27 -12.15 -1.66
N SER A 67 -6.37 -12.36 -0.92
CA SER A 67 -7.74 -12.11 -1.38
C SER A 67 -8.22 -10.69 -1.07
N ASN A 68 -7.46 -9.95 -0.25
CA ASN A 68 -7.80 -8.58 0.09
C ASN A 68 -7.41 -7.61 -1.04
N PRO A 69 -8.39 -6.94 -1.67
CA PRO A 69 -8.12 -6.04 -2.78
C PRO A 69 -7.29 -4.80 -2.41
N LEU A 70 -7.40 -4.31 -1.16
CA LEU A 70 -6.66 -3.13 -0.72
C LEU A 70 -5.16 -3.42 -0.59
N LEU A 71 -4.81 -4.58 -0.05
CA LEU A 71 -3.41 -5.02 0.08
C LEU A 71 -2.75 -5.15 -1.30
N GLN A 72 -3.48 -5.75 -2.25
CA GLN A 72 -3.05 -5.86 -3.64
C GLN A 72 -2.82 -4.48 -4.27
N TYR A 73 -3.73 -3.54 -4.02
CA TYR A 73 -3.60 -2.17 -4.53
C TYR A 73 -2.37 -1.45 -3.95
N HIS A 74 -2.20 -1.44 -2.63
CA HIS A 74 -1.05 -0.80 -1.98
C HIS A 74 0.28 -1.40 -2.44
N LEU A 75 0.36 -2.73 -2.56
CA LEU A 75 1.54 -3.41 -3.09
C LEU A 75 1.82 -3.00 -4.54
N GLY A 76 0.77 -2.97 -5.38
CA GLY A 76 0.87 -2.52 -6.77
C GLY A 76 1.39 -1.08 -6.90
N LYS A 77 0.89 -0.14 -6.10
CA LYS A 77 1.38 1.25 -6.05
C LYS A 77 2.84 1.33 -5.62
N SER A 78 3.22 0.53 -4.63
CA SER A 78 4.60 0.49 -4.13
C SER A 78 5.55 -0.05 -5.18
N TYR A 79 5.13 -1.03 -5.98
CA TYR A 79 5.91 -1.51 -7.12
C TYR A 79 6.09 -0.47 -8.23
N VAL A 80 5.07 0.36 -8.51
CA VAL A 80 5.22 1.48 -9.45
C VAL A 80 6.31 2.43 -8.96
N ALA A 81 6.23 2.83 -7.69
CA ALA A 81 7.19 3.75 -7.11
C ALA A 81 8.61 3.14 -7.00
N ALA A 82 8.71 1.83 -6.81
CA ALA A 82 9.96 1.08 -6.86
C ALA A 82 10.45 0.75 -8.30
N SER A 83 9.85 1.33 -9.34
CA SER A 83 10.23 1.12 -10.74
C SER A 83 10.16 -0.35 -11.20
N ASN A 84 9.23 -1.14 -10.65
CA ASN A 84 8.95 -2.51 -11.09
C ASN A 84 7.55 -2.58 -11.76
N PRO A 85 7.45 -2.22 -13.05
CA PRO A 85 6.17 -2.14 -13.76
C PRO A 85 5.49 -3.49 -13.97
N VAL A 86 6.26 -4.59 -13.99
CA VAL A 86 5.74 -5.96 -14.18
C VAL A 86 4.94 -6.38 -12.96
N SER A 87 5.55 -6.33 -11.77
CA SER A 87 4.85 -6.66 -10.52
C SER A 87 3.73 -5.66 -10.23
N ALA A 88 3.94 -4.38 -10.51
CA ALA A 88 2.90 -3.35 -10.37
C ALA A 88 1.63 -3.71 -11.16
N ARG A 89 1.77 -4.07 -12.44
CA ARG A 89 0.64 -4.45 -13.29
C ARG A 89 -0.11 -5.66 -12.73
N GLN A 90 0.63 -6.68 -12.30
CA GLN A 90 0.03 -7.89 -11.74
C GLN A 90 -0.86 -7.57 -10.53
N HIS A 91 -0.32 -6.82 -9.56
CA HIS A 91 -1.03 -6.53 -8.32
C HIS A 91 -2.17 -5.51 -8.49
N LEU A 92 -2.00 -4.48 -9.33
CA LEU A 92 -3.08 -3.53 -9.63
C LEU A 92 -4.25 -4.16 -10.40
N SER A 93 -3.95 -5.05 -11.36
CA SER A 93 -5.00 -5.82 -12.04
C SER A 93 -5.74 -6.71 -11.05
N ARG A 94 -5.00 -7.41 -10.17
CA ARG A 94 -5.59 -8.28 -9.16
C ARG A 94 -6.46 -7.51 -8.16
N ALA A 95 -6.07 -6.30 -7.78
CA ALA A 95 -6.86 -5.43 -6.92
C ALA A 95 -8.22 -5.07 -7.56
N LEU A 96 -8.24 -4.77 -8.86
CA LEU A 96 -9.48 -4.49 -9.60
C LEU A 96 -10.38 -5.72 -9.76
N GLU A 97 -9.78 -6.89 -10.00
CA GLU A 97 -10.52 -8.16 -10.07
C GLU A 97 -11.24 -8.48 -8.74
N LEU A 98 -10.56 -8.27 -7.62
CA LEU A 98 -11.08 -8.61 -6.28
C LEU A 98 -12.02 -7.54 -5.71
N GLY A 99 -11.71 -6.26 -5.91
CA GLY A 99 -12.46 -5.15 -5.31
C GLY A 99 -13.61 -4.63 -6.18
N GLY A 100 -13.63 -4.99 -7.46
CA GLY A 100 -14.64 -4.52 -8.41
C GLY A 100 -14.55 -3.02 -8.72
N GLU A 101 -15.48 -2.56 -9.54
CA GLU A 101 -15.41 -1.23 -10.16
C GLU A 101 -15.71 -0.07 -9.21
N THR A 102 -16.36 -0.34 -8.09
CA THR A 102 -16.80 0.67 -7.10
C THR A 102 -15.80 0.87 -5.97
N SER A 103 -14.70 0.12 -5.95
CA SER A 103 -13.63 0.27 -4.96
C SER A 103 -13.03 1.68 -5.01
N ALA A 104 -12.71 2.25 -3.84
CA ALA A 104 -12.18 3.61 -3.74
C ALA A 104 -10.88 3.82 -4.54
N PHE A 105 -10.07 2.77 -4.69
CA PHE A 105 -8.83 2.79 -5.46
C PHE A 105 -9.01 2.51 -6.96
N ALA A 106 -10.20 2.13 -7.43
CA ALA A 106 -10.39 1.58 -8.77
C ALA A 106 -10.04 2.57 -9.89
N ALA A 107 -10.39 3.85 -9.71
CA ALA A 107 -10.08 4.90 -10.67
C ALA A 107 -8.56 5.16 -10.79
N ASP A 108 -7.86 5.20 -9.65
CA ASP A 108 -6.39 5.35 -9.62
C ASP A 108 -5.71 4.13 -10.25
N ALA A 109 -6.08 2.92 -9.82
CA ALA A 109 -5.50 1.68 -10.33
C ALA A 109 -5.63 1.55 -11.86
N ARG A 110 -6.79 1.89 -12.45
CA ARG A 110 -6.97 1.90 -13.91
C ARG A 110 -6.12 2.96 -14.61
N THR A 111 -5.99 4.13 -14.00
CA THR A 111 -5.16 5.21 -14.56
C THR A 111 -3.70 4.78 -14.60
N VAL A 112 -3.20 4.22 -13.51
CA VAL A 112 -1.83 3.70 -13.42
C VAL A 112 -1.61 2.54 -14.39
N LEU A 113 -2.54 1.60 -14.50
CA LEU A 113 -2.40 0.48 -15.46
C LEU A 113 -2.31 0.95 -16.91
N LYS A 114 -3.01 2.02 -17.27
CA LYS A 114 -2.89 2.63 -18.61
C LYS A 114 -1.51 3.24 -18.85
N THR A 115 -0.92 3.90 -17.85
CA THR A 115 0.42 4.50 -17.99
C THR A 115 1.52 3.45 -18.06
N LEU A 116 1.34 2.29 -17.42
CA LEU A 116 2.28 1.17 -17.50
C LEU A 116 2.24 0.42 -18.84
N GLY A 117 1.18 0.61 -19.63
CA GLY A 117 0.94 -0.06 -20.92
C GLY A 117 1.35 0.74 -22.16
N ASN A 118 1.68 2.01 -22.00
CA ASN A 118 2.23 2.88 -23.04
C ASN A 118 3.76 2.90 -22.96
#